data_AF-A0A7C5RM97-F1
#
_entry.id   AF-A0A7C5RM97-F1
#
_cell.length_a   1.000
_cell.length_b   1.000
_cell.length_c   1.000
_cell.angle_alpha   90.00
_cell.angle_beta   90.00
_cell.angle_gamma   90.00
#
_symmetry.space_group_name_H-M   'P 1'
#
loop_
_entity.id
_entity.type
_entity.pdbx_description
1 polymer ?
#
loop_
_entity_poly.entity_id
_entity_poly.type
_entity_poly.pdbx_seq_one_letter_code
_entity_poly.pdbx_strand_id
1 'polypeptide(L)'
;MEVYELSKGIKLFLQDDALIVSSENEMITVSSAVHNGGFRQAKFLLNVHVPEDYNQFLLHKNPEHLVLKKLSELNLPPEQSVGMITAADMKNFSLVTKCTDDLKVSAIATAGCSNAETAGEPIDAFLSPSTINIMVIIHGQPTESCLLQAFTTAVEAKTAGLVDLDVRSKYSGDLATGTITDSLIVASTNIGSKVRFSGPASKLGKLVGYCTREAVKNSVIKQSSVYLNRPLLERLAERQLPINDFLNEILGACSTGLEREKIKMGIFAELKKPFPALILMMAANMDDNVRKGLIPKEFRNLDELVMQF
;
A
#
# COMPACT_ATOMS: atom_id res chain seq x y z
N MET A 1 8.99 -2.87 -26.03
CA MET A 1 9.23 -2.95 -24.57
C MET A 1 9.69 -1.59 -24.11
N GLU A 2 8.99 -0.98 -23.17
CA GLU A 2 9.40 0.31 -22.61
C GLU A 2 10.52 0.06 -21.59
N VAL A 3 11.60 0.83 -21.68
CA VAL A 3 12.79 0.68 -20.85
C VAL A 3 13.08 2.02 -20.19
N TYR A 4 13.20 2.02 -18.87
CA TYR A 4 13.46 3.19 -18.04
C TYR A 4 14.88 3.12 -17.50
N GLU A 5 15.72 4.10 -17.82
CA GLU A 5 17.08 4.20 -17.27
C GLU A 5 17.01 4.79 -15.85
N LEU A 6 17.24 3.96 -14.83
CA LEU A 6 17.24 4.40 -13.43
C LEU A 6 18.56 5.07 -13.07
N SER A 7 19.67 4.55 -13.58
CA SER A 7 20.99 5.20 -13.61
C SER A 7 21.85 4.52 -14.66
N LYS A 8 23.07 5.03 -14.88
CA LYS A 8 24.05 4.36 -15.73
C LYS A 8 24.19 2.87 -15.35
N GLY A 9 23.86 1.99 -16.28
CA GLY A 9 23.95 0.54 -16.10
C GLY A 9 22.88 -0.06 -15.19
N ILE A 10 21.78 0.66 -14.91
CA ILE A 10 20.60 0.15 -14.19
C ILE A 10 19.34 0.52 -14.97
N LYS A 11 18.59 -0.51 -15.37
CA LYS A 11 17.39 -0.38 -16.20
C LYS A 11 16.20 -1.04 -15.52
N LEU A 12 15.04 -0.43 -15.70
CA LEU A 12 13.74 -1.01 -15.37
C LEU A 12 12.98 -1.31 -16.67
N PHE A 13 12.38 -2.49 -16.77
CA PHE A 13 11.52 -2.84 -17.89
C PHE A 13 10.47 -3.88 -17.47
N LEU A 14 9.37 -3.93 -18.20
CA LEU A 14 8.33 -4.94 -18.06
C LEU A 14 8.49 -5.99 -19.17
N GLN A 15 8.65 -7.25 -18.79
CA GLN A 15 8.76 -8.38 -19.71
C GLN A 15 8.01 -9.59 -19.17
N ASP A 16 7.17 -10.21 -20.00
CA ASP A 16 6.45 -11.46 -19.68
C ASP A 16 5.76 -11.45 -18.31
N ASP A 17 5.04 -10.35 -18.03
CA ASP A 17 4.34 -10.05 -16.77
C ASP A 17 5.25 -10.02 -15.51
N ALA A 18 6.53 -9.72 -15.71
CA ALA A 18 7.47 -9.43 -14.64
C ALA A 18 8.07 -8.03 -14.80
N LEU A 19 8.02 -7.25 -13.73
CA LEU A 19 8.73 -5.97 -13.64
C LEU A 19 10.14 -6.24 -13.15
N ILE A 20 11.14 -5.88 -13.95
CA ILE A 20 12.54 -6.28 -13.75
C ILE A 20 13.42 -5.04 -13.65
N VAL A 21 14.20 -4.96 -12.57
CA VAL A 21 15.37 -4.09 -12.47
C VAL A 21 16.60 -4.92 -12.80
N SER A 22 17.35 -4.54 -13.81
CA SER A 22 18.61 -5.17 -14.22
C SER A 22 19.78 -4.21 -14.01
N SER A 23 20.87 -4.70 -13.44
CA SER A 23 22.12 -3.95 -13.28
C SER A 23 23.32 -4.67 -13.88
N GLU A 24 24.22 -3.90 -14.50
CA GLU A 24 25.52 -4.39 -14.99
C GLU A 24 26.42 -4.89 -13.84
N ASN A 25 26.32 -4.23 -12.68
CA ASN A 25 27.10 -4.52 -11.47
C ASN A 25 26.21 -5.10 -10.36
N GLU A 26 26.82 -5.78 -9.40
CA GLU A 26 26.08 -6.26 -8.23
C GLU A 26 25.61 -5.11 -7.34
N MET A 27 24.35 -5.15 -6.95
CA MET A 27 23.77 -4.27 -5.95
C MET A 27 23.72 -4.99 -4.61
N ILE A 28 23.97 -4.27 -3.52
CA ILE A 28 23.69 -4.77 -2.16
C ILE A 28 22.20 -4.58 -1.89
N THR A 29 21.52 -5.65 -1.50
CA THR A 29 20.08 -5.64 -1.26
C THR A 29 19.73 -6.03 0.17
N VAL A 30 18.59 -5.55 0.66
CA VAL A 30 17.86 -6.10 1.80
C VAL A 30 16.39 -6.20 1.40
N SER A 31 15.76 -7.35 1.63
CA SER A 31 14.38 -7.56 1.20
C SER A 31 13.58 -8.54 2.05
N SER A 32 12.25 -8.44 1.94
CA SER A 32 11.28 -9.47 2.38
C SER A 32 10.80 -10.34 1.22
N ALA A 33 11.62 -10.47 0.17
CA ALA A 33 11.28 -11.20 -1.04
C ALA A 33 11.18 -12.72 -0.80
N VAL A 34 10.29 -13.40 -1.53
CA VAL A 34 10.10 -14.86 -1.41
C VAL A 34 11.29 -15.64 -1.97
N HIS A 35 11.98 -15.11 -2.98
CA HIS A 35 13.22 -15.67 -3.51
C HIS A 35 14.41 -14.79 -3.11
N ASN A 36 15.43 -15.41 -2.50
CA ASN A 36 16.66 -14.75 -2.05
C ASN A 36 16.40 -13.50 -1.19
N GLY A 37 15.47 -13.61 -0.23
CA GLY A 37 15.21 -12.60 0.79
C GLY A 37 16.38 -12.35 1.76
N GLY A 38 16.26 -11.31 2.57
CA GLY A 38 17.30 -10.86 3.50
C GLY A 38 18.40 -10.05 2.80
N PHE A 39 19.61 -10.03 3.38
CA PHE A 39 20.75 -9.35 2.78
C PHE A 39 21.40 -10.19 1.68
N ARG A 40 21.51 -9.65 0.47
CA ARG A 40 22.10 -10.33 -0.68
C ARG A 40 22.91 -9.36 -1.56
N GLN A 41 23.67 -9.95 -2.48
CA GLN A 41 24.17 -9.27 -3.66
C GLN A 41 23.37 -9.78 -4.85
N ALA A 42 22.87 -8.89 -5.69
CA ALA A 42 22.03 -9.25 -6.82
C ALA A 42 22.19 -8.28 -7.98
N LYS A 43 22.04 -8.79 -9.21
CA LYS A 43 21.98 -7.98 -10.44
C LYS A 43 20.56 -7.80 -10.94
N PHE A 44 19.66 -8.72 -10.58
CA PHE A 44 18.28 -8.72 -11.05
C PHE A 44 17.32 -8.66 -9.87
N LEU A 45 16.40 -7.70 -9.90
CA LEU A 45 15.30 -7.59 -8.93
C LEU A 45 14.00 -7.76 -9.70
N LEU A 46 13.15 -8.66 -9.24
CA LEU A 46 11.93 -9.04 -9.94
C LEU A 46 10.71 -8.81 -9.06
N ASN A 47 9.64 -8.36 -9.70
CA ASN A 47 8.29 -8.43 -9.17
C ASN A 47 7.42 -9.17 -10.20
N VAL A 48 7.07 -10.41 -9.90
CA VAL A 48 6.45 -11.36 -10.84
C VAL A 48 4.95 -11.40 -10.62
N HIS A 49 4.16 -11.14 -11.67
CA HIS A 49 2.72 -11.28 -11.60
C HIS A 49 2.30 -12.73 -11.40
N VAL A 50 1.32 -12.96 -10.52
CA VAL A 50 0.68 -14.27 -10.33
C VAL A 50 -0.45 -14.41 -11.36
N PRO A 51 -0.36 -15.36 -12.32
CA PRO A 51 -1.42 -15.59 -13.29
C PRO A 51 -2.75 -15.96 -12.62
N GLU A 52 -3.88 -15.56 -13.21
CA GLU A 52 -5.22 -15.84 -12.67
C GLU A 52 -5.50 -17.35 -12.52
N ASP A 53 -4.96 -18.16 -13.43
CA ASP A 53 -5.11 -19.61 -13.47
C ASP A 53 -4.03 -20.36 -12.65
N TYR A 54 -3.19 -19.63 -11.91
CA TYR A 54 -2.13 -20.25 -11.12
C TYR A 54 -2.69 -21.10 -9.97
N ASN A 55 -2.06 -22.24 -9.74
CA ASN A 55 -2.48 -23.17 -8.70
C ASN A 55 -2.31 -22.52 -7.31
N GLN A 56 -3.43 -22.17 -6.67
CA GLN A 56 -3.46 -21.49 -5.37
C GLN A 56 -2.79 -22.32 -4.27
N PHE A 57 -2.98 -23.64 -4.27
CA PHE A 57 -2.32 -24.53 -3.30
C PHE A 57 -0.80 -24.46 -3.43
N LEU A 58 -0.28 -24.48 -4.67
CA LEU A 58 1.15 -24.34 -4.92
C LEU A 58 1.66 -22.95 -4.54
N LEU A 59 0.91 -21.89 -4.84
CA LEU A 59 1.24 -20.51 -4.48
C LEU A 59 1.44 -20.36 -2.97
N HIS A 60 0.54 -20.93 -2.17
CA HIS A 60 0.62 -20.87 -0.71
C HIS A 60 1.74 -21.76 -0.15
N LYS A 61 1.96 -22.95 -0.74
CA LYS A 61 2.95 -23.91 -0.23
C LYS A 61 4.38 -23.57 -0.63
N ASN A 62 4.57 -23.03 -1.84
CA ASN A 62 5.87 -22.70 -2.40
C ASN A 62 5.77 -21.50 -3.36
N PRO A 63 5.61 -20.28 -2.85
CA PRO A 63 5.51 -19.07 -3.67
C PRO A 63 6.79 -18.78 -4.47
N GLU A 64 7.95 -19.21 -3.97
CA GLU A 64 9.26 -19.06 -4.64
C GLU A 64 9.30 -19.77 -6.00
N HIS A 65 8.58 -20.89 -6.16
CA HIS A 65 8.53 -21.63 -7.40
C HIS A 65 8.10 -20.78 -8.60
N LEU A 66 7.18 -19.82 -8.40
CA LEU A 66 6.76 -18.91 -9.48
C LEU A 66 7.91 -18.00 -9.94
N VAL A 67 8.70 -17.49 -8.99
CA VAL A 67 9.87 -16.67 -9.31
C VAL A 67 10.92 -17.49 -10.07
N LEU A 68 11.23 -18.70 -9.59
CA LEU A 68 12.20 -19.58 -10.25
C LEU A 68 11.77 -19.96 -11.67
N LYS A 69 10.49 -20.26 -11.88
CA LYS A 69 9.93 -20.52 -13.20
C LYS A 69 10.13 -19.30 -14.12
N LYS A 70 9.79 -18.09 -13.63
CA LYS A 70 9.93 -16.85 -14.40
C LYS A 70 11.39 -16.54 -14.73
N LEU A 71 12.32 -16.76 -13.79
CA LEU A 71 13.76 -16.60 -14.02
C LEU A 71 14.26 -17.55 -15.12
N SER A 72 13.82 -18.81 -15.11
CA SER A 72 14.15 -19.77 -16.16
C SER A 72 13.61 -19.35 -17.52
N GLU A 73 12.38 -18.84 -17.60
CA GLU A 73 11.78 -18.33 -18.85
C GLU A 73 12.57 -17.14 -19.42
N LEU A 74 13.04 -16.26 -18.54
CA LEU A 74 13.81 -15.06 -18.89
C LEU A 74 15.31 -15.30 -19.09
N ASN A 75 15.79 -16.55 -18.88
CA ASN A 75 17.21 -16.91 -18.86
C ASN A 75 18.06 -16.06 -17.89
N LEU A 76 17.50 -15.75 -16.72
CA LEU A 76 18.17 -14.99 -15.67
C LEU A 76 18.72 -15.93 -14.58
N PRO A 77 19.96 -15.72 -14.08
CA PRO A 77 20.58 -16.56 -13.06
C PRO A 77 19.86 -16.41 -11.70
N PRO A 78 19.29 -17.49 -11.13
CA PRO A 78 18.59 -17.41 -9.85
C PRO A 78 19.48 -16.92 -8.70
N GLU A 79 20.75 -17.33 -8.67
CA GLU A 79 21.71 -16.96 -7.64
C GLU A 79 22.09 -15.47 -7.62
N GLN A 80 21.83 -14.74 -8.72
CA GLN A 80 22.04 -13.28 -8.80
C GLN A 80 20.72 -12.50 -8.81
N SER A 81 19.62 -13.14 -8.45
CA SER A 81 18.27 -12.59 -8.54
C SER A 81 17.58 -12.54 -7.18
N VAL A 82 16.81 -11.49 -6.93
CA VAL A 82 15.89 -11.36 -5.79
C VAL A 82 14.50 -11.13 -6.34
N GLY A 83 13.51 -11.90 -5.89
CA GLY A 83 12.20 -11.90 -6.54
C GLY A 83 11.02 -11.91 -5.58
N MET A 84 10.09 -11.00 -5.83
CA MET A 84 8.78 -10.89 -5.20
C MET A 84 7.70 -11.43 -6.16
N ILE A 85 6.52 -11.71 -5.62
CA ILE A 85 5.33 -12.09 -6.39
C ILE A 85 4.19 -11.13 -6.07
N THR A 86 3.30 -10.91 -7.04
CA THR A 86 2.25 -9.91 -6.90
C THR A 86 0.99 -10.26 -7.67
N ALA A 87 -0.16 -9.95 -7.09
CA ALA A 87 -1.46 -10.03 -7.76
C ALA A 87 -1.88 -8.70 -8.41
N ALA A 88 -1.13 -7.61 -8.18
CA ALA A 88 -1.40 -6.33 -8.82
C ALA A 88 -1.10 -6.40 -10.33
N ASP A 89 -1.77 -5.58 -11.14
CA ASP A 89 -1.49 -5.50 -12.57
C ASP A 89 -0.17 -4.75 -12.78
N MET A 90 0.78 -5.38 -13.47
CA MET A 90 2.11 -4.81 -13.71
C MET A 90 2.09 -3.56 -14.59
N LYS A 91 1.03 -3.33 -15.36
CA LYS A 91 0.87 -2.09 -16.14
C LYS A 91 0.55 -0.87 -15.26
N ASN A 92 0.05 -1.11 -14.05
CA ASN A 92 -0.31 -0.08 -13.09
C ASN A 92 0.84 0.28 -12.13
N PHE A 93 2.06 -0.14 -12.45
CA PHE A 93 3.22 0.25 -11.67
C PHE A 93 3.42 1.78 -11.68
N SER A 94 4.06 2.29 -10.63
CA SER A 94 4.52 3.67 -10.56
C SER A 94 6.03 3.69 -10.37
N LEU A 95 6.70 4.64 -11.04
CA LEU A 95 8.12 4.93 -10.89
C LEU A 95 8.25 6.39 -10.45
N VAL A 96 8.82 6.61 -9.27
CA VAL A 96 9.12 7.95 -8.75
C VAL A 96 10.60 8.05 -8.45
N THR A 97 11.23 9.05 -9.06
CA THR A 97 12.67 9.28 -8.93
C THR A 97 12.93 10.67 -8.40
N LYS A 98 13.81 10.78 -7.41
CA LYS A 98 14.26 12.08 -6.88
C LYS A 98 15.76 12.06 -6.67
N CYS A 99 16.39 13.17 -6.99
CA CYS A 99 17.82 13.36 -6.79
C CYS A 99 18.11 14.62 -5.97
N THR A 100 19.30 14.60 -5.41
CA THR A 100 20.06 15.73 -4.85
C THR A 100 21.42 15.73 -5.54
N ASP A 101 22.30 16.66 -5.19
CA ASP A 101 23.62 16.76 -5.79
C ASP A 101 24.46 15.47 -5.62
N ASP A 102 24.26 14.75 -4.51
CA ASP A 102 25.07 13.59 -4.11
C ASP A 102 24.32 12.24 -4.07
N LEU A 103 22.99 12.24 -4.14
CA LEU A 103 22.18 11.03 -4.01
C LEU A 103 21.01 11.02 -4.99
N LYS A 104 20.69 9.85 -5.53
CA LYS A 104 19.49 9.59 -6.33
C LYS A 104 18.78 8.35 -5.79
N VAL A 105 17.46 8.44 -5.67
CA VAL A 105 16.59 7.33 -5.26
C VAL A 105 15.46 7.17 -6.26
N SER A 106 15.23 5.94 -6.70
CA SER A 106 14.08 5.55 -7.53
C SER A 106 13.24 4.55 -6.76
N ALA A 107 11.95 4.82 -6.57
CA ALA A 107 10.99 3.88 -5.99
C ALA A 107 10.03 3.38 -7.08
N ILE A 108 9.89 2.07 -7.17
CA ILE A 108 8.99 1.37 -8.06
C ILE A 108 7.95 0.69 -7.18
N ALA A 109 6.66 0.91 -7.45
CA ALA A 109 5.60 0.27 -6.66
C ALA A 109 4.53 -0.33 -7.57
N THR A 110 3.99 -1.47 -7.14
CA THR A 110 2.74 -2.07 -7.63
C THR A 110 1.84 -2.29 -6.43
N ALA A 111 0.64 -1.72 -6.43
CA ALA A 111 -0.19 -1.68 -5.23
C ALA A 111 -1.64 -2.07 -5.52
N GLY A 112 -2.06 -3.22 -4.99
CA GLY A 112 -3.46 -3.56 -4.76
C GLY A 112 -3.83 -3.37 -3.29
N CYS A 113 -5.06 -2.96 -3.02
CA CYS A 113 -5.55 -2.73 -1.64
C CYS A 113 -6.87 -3.46 -1.32
N SER A 114 -7.27 -4.47 -2.10
CA SER A 114 -8.57 -5.16 -1.90
C SER A 114 -8.61 -6.04 -0.63
N ASN A 115 -7.44 -6.33 -0.06
CA ASN A 115 -7.21 -7.04 1.19
C ASN A 115 -6.35 -6.19 2.16
N ALA A 116 -6.47 -4.86 2.08
CA ALA A 116 -5.75 -3.95 2.96
C ALA A 116 -6.05 -4.28 4.43
N GLU A 117 -5.03 -4.12 5.28
CA GLU A 117 -5.03 -4.49 6.69
C GLU A 117 -4.33 -3.43 7.54
N THR A 118 -4.58 -3.49 8.83
CA THR A 118 -3.96 -2.72 9.90
C THR A 118 -3.11 -3.66 10.76
N ALA A 119 -1.81 -3.41 10.81
CA ALA A 119 -0.84 -4.29 11.43
C ALA A 119 -1.21 -4.59 12.89
N GLY A 120 -1.29 -5.89 13.22
CA GLY A 120 -1.60 -6.38 14.56
C GLY A 120 -3.09 -6.66 14.81
N GLU A 121 -3.96 -6.45 13.82
CA GLU A 121 -5.37 -6.84 13.91
C GLU A 121 -5.59 -8.35 13.66
N PRO A 122 -6.73 -8.92 14.10
CA PRO A 122 -7.12 -10.27 13.71
C PRO A 122 -7.40 -10.35 12.20
N ILE A 123 -6.68 -11.22 11.50
CA ILE A 123 -6.79 -11.41 10.05
C ILE A 123 -7.37 -12.79 9.74
N ASP A 124 -8.40 -12.82 8.90
CA ASP A 124 -8.80 -14.03 8.19
C ASP A 124 -8.12 -14.06 6.80
N ALA A 125 -7.10 -14.92 6.66
CA ALA A 125 -6.18 -14.94 5.53
C ALA A 125 -6.77 -15.58 4.24
N PHE A 126 -8.05 -15.98 4.24
CA PHE A 126 -8.71 -16.57 3.05
C PHE A 126 -9.17 -15.54 2.01
N LEU A 127 -8.89 -14.24 2.20
CA LEU A 127 -9.36 -13.18 1.31
C LEU A 127 -8.49 -13.01 0.05
N SER A 128 -9.14 -12.45 -0.98
CA SER A 128 -8.63 -12.22 -2.34
C SER A 128 -7.17 -11.77 -2.43
N PRO A 129 -6.41 -12.26 -3.42
CA PRO A 129 -5.00 -11.92 -3.56
C PRO A 129 -4.84 -10.45 -3.95
N SER A 130 -4.12 -9.70 -3.13
CA SER A 130 -3.75 -8.30 -3.38
C SER A 130 -2.52 -7.97 -2.53
N THR A 131 -1.59 -7.20 -3.10
CA THR A 131 -0.33 -6.87 -2.43
C THR A 131 0.23 -5.53 -2.86
N ILE A 132 0.98 -4.91 -1.95
CA ILE A 132 1.83 -3.77 -2.24
C ILE A 132 3.28 -4.24 -2.26
N ASN A 133 3.86 -4.25 -3.46
CA ASN A 133 5.27 -4.56 -3.65
C ASN A 133 6.05 -3.32 -4.07
N ILE A 134 7.22 -3.14 -3.47
CA ILE A 134 8.04 -1.94 -3.65
C ILE A 134 9.50 -2.33 -3.92
N MET A 135 10.13 -1.68 -4.90
CA MET A 135 11.58 -1.72 -5.10
C MET A 135 12.15 -0.31 -4.96
N VAL A 136 13.05 -0.10 -4.01
CA VAL A 136 13.77 1.16 -3.80
C VAL A 136 15.21 0.99 -4.26
N ILE A 137 15.60 1.74 -5.28
CA ILE A 137 16.96 1.74 -5.84
C ILE A 137 17.68 2.99 -5.38
N ILE A 138 18.75 2.80 -4.62
CA ILE A 138 19.60 3.85 -4.07
C ILE A 138 20.90 3.91 -4.88
N HIS A 139 21.15 5.04 -5.52
CA HIS A 139 22.44 5.30 -6.14
C HIS A 139 23.35 5.94 -5.10
N GLY A 140 24.08 5.11 -4.36
CA GLY A 140 24.90 5.52 -3.23
C GLY A 140 25.60 4.33 -2.55
N GLN A 141 26.38 4.64 -1.51
CA GLN A 141 27.11 3.65 -0.71
C GLN A 141 26.64 3.62 0.77
N PRO A 142 25.38 3.26 1.04
CA PRO A 142 24.88 3.13 2.40
C PRO A 142 25.58 1.99 3.14
N THR A 143 25.89 2.19 4.42
CA THR A 143 26.23 1.08 5.32
C THR A 143 25.08 0.09 5.41
N GLU A 144 25.34 -1.15 5.80
CA GLU A 144 24.31 -2.17 6.06
C GLU A 144 23.18 -1.67 6.99
N SER A 145 23.55 -1.05 8.12
CA SER A 145 22.58 -0.42 9.04
C SER A 145 21.77 0.73 8.41
N CYS A 146 22.37 1.43 7.44
CA CYS A 146 21.69 2.50 6.70
C CYS A 146 20.74 1.90 5.64
N LEU A 147 21.07 0.77 5.04
CA LEU A 147 20.17 0.07 4.13
C LEU A 147 18.95 -0.47 4.89
N LEU A 148 19.14 -1.00 6.10
CA LEU A 148 18.04 -1.43 6.95
C LEU A 148 17.16 -0.25 7.42
N GLN A 149 17.74 0.87 7.82
CA GLN A 149 16.98 2.09 8.13
C GLN A 149 16.17 2.59 6.91
N ALA A 150 16.69 2.42 5.70
CA ALA A 150 15.98 2.80 4.47
C ALA A 150 14.80 1.85 4.21
N PHE A 151 14.96 0.56 4.50
CA PHE A 151 13.86 -0.41 4.50
C PHE A 151 12.75 0.02 5.46
N THR A 152 13.08 0.34 6.72
CA THR A 152 12.10 0.85 7.69
C THR A 152 11.41 2.13 7.21
N THR A 153 12.18 3.10 6.71
CA THR A 153 11.64 4.37 6.20
C THR A 153 10.69 4.14 5.01
N ALA A 154 10.99 3.18 4.14
CA ALA A 154 10.12 2.82 3.03
C ALA A 154 8.82 2.18 3.52
N VAL A 155 8.85 1.34 4.56
CA VAL A 155 7.64 0.78 5.20
C VAL A 155 6.77 1.90 5.78
N GLU A 156 7.34 2.82 6.55
CA GLU A 156 6.62 3.97 7.12
C GLU A 156 6.02 4.85 6.01
N ALA A 157 6.76 5.09 4.93
CA ALA A 157 6.32 5.89 3.80
C ALA A 157 5.19 5.22 2.99
N LYS A 158 5.22 3.90 2.85
CA LYS A 158 4.10 3.12 2.27
C LYS A 158 2.84 3.33 3.09
N THR A 159 2.92 3.12 4.42
CA THR A 159 1.80 3.35 5.33
C THR A 159 1.28 4.79 5.24
N ALA A 160 2.17 5.79 5.24
CA ALA A 160 1.77 7.20 5.07
C ALA A 160 1.05 7.45 3.72
N GLY A 161 1.45 6.76 2.65
CA GLY A 161 0.77 6.84 1.35
C GLY A 161 -0.64 6.24 1.36
N LEU A 162 -0.85 5.14 2.11
CA LEU A 162 -2.18 4.55 2.30
C LEU A 162 -3.08 5.46 3.15
N VAL A 163 -2.51 6.09 4.20
CA VAL A 163 -3.21 7.06 5.04
C VAL A 163 -3.64 8.29 4.23
N ASP A 164 -2.78 8.82 3.35
CA ASP A 164 -3.12 9.93 2.46
C ASP A 164 -4.35 9.64 1.59
N LEU A 165 -4.50 8.38 1.19
CA LEU A 165 -5.59 7.90 0.37
C LEU A 165 -6.72 7.33 1.21
N ASP A 166 -6.76 7.49 2.54
CA ASP A 166 -7.82 6.95 3.41
C ASP A 166 -8.14 5.47 3.08
N VAL A 167 -7.11 4.66 2.81
CA VAL A 167 -7.28 3.23 2.58
C VAL A 167 -7.62 2.59 3.93
N ARG A 168 -8.72 1.82 3.96
CA ARG A 168 -9.21 1.19 5.18
C ARG A 168 -8.92 -0.30 5.18
N SER A 169 -8.64 -0.83 6.37
CA SER A 169 -8.59 -2.27 6.60
C SER A 169 -9.95 -2.86 6.30
N LYS A 170 -9.94 -3.97 5.54
CA LYS A 170 -11.13 -4.75 5.27
C LYS A 170 -11.67 -5.46 6.52
N TYR A 171 -10.85 -5.59 7.56
CA TYR A 171 -11.15 -6.35 8.77
C TYR A 171 -11.66 -5.49 9.93
N SER A 172 -11.06 -4.33 10.17
CA SER A 172 -11.44 -3.41 11.28
C SER A 172 -12.04 -2.08 10.84
N GLY A 173 -11.90 -1.71 9.56
CA GLY A 173 -12.24 -0.36 9.07
C GLY A 173 -11.26 0.72 9.54
N ASP A 174 -10.21 0.37 10.27
CA ASP A 174 -9.12 1.28 10.63
C ASP A 174 -8.30 1.69 9.40
N LEU A 175 -7.45 2.71 9.55
CA LEU A 175 -6.50 3.08 8.51
C LEU A 175 -5.52 1.94 8.25
N ALA A 176 -5.44 1.51 7.00
CA ALA A 176 -4.57 0.42 6.60
C ALA A 176 -3.08 0.81 6.71
N THR A 177 -2.27 -0.14 7.18
CA THR A 177 -0.81 -0.01 7.21
C THR A 177 -0.14 -0.72 6.05
N GLY A 178 -0.84 -1.66 5.40
CA GLY A 178 -0.34 -2.47 4.32
C GLY A 178 -1.40 -3.42 3.77
N THR A 179 -0.95 -4.49 3.12
CA THR A 179 -1.74 -5.71 2.91
C THR A 179 -1.08 -6.91 3.59
N ILE A 180 -1.81 -8.02 3.59
CA ILE A 180 -1.42 -9.31 4.18
C ILE A 180 -0.06 -9.82 3.65
N THR A 181 0.33 -9.46 2.42
CA THR A 181 1.48 -10.04 1.71
C THR A 181 2.41 -9.01 1.09
N ASP A 182 2.51 -7.83 1.70
CA ASP A 182 3.42 -6.78 1.23
C ASP A 182 4.87 -7.25 1.15
N SER A 183 5.58 -6.86 0.09
CA SER A 183 7.00 -7.16 -0.08
C SER A 183 7.81 -5.93 -0.50
N LEU A 184 9.04 -5.84 -0.01
CA LEU A 184 9.92 -4.69 -0.25
C LEU A 184 11.33 -5.18 -0.56
N ILE A 185 11.94 -4.58 -1.58
CA ILE A 185 13.37 -4.68 -1.87
C ILE A 185 13.96 -3.27 -1.75
N VAL A 186 15.01 -3.12 -0.95
CA VAL A 186 15.88 -1.95 -1.00
C VAL A 186 17.24 -2.38 -1.54
N ALA A 187 17.65 -1.80 -2.65
CA ALA A 187 18.89 -2.12 -3.34
C ALA A 187 19.77 -0.87 -3.44
N SER A 188 21.08 -1.05 -3.34
CA SER A 188 22.05 0.03 -3.50
C SER A 188 23.14 -0.33 -4.48
N THR A 189 23.54 0.64 -5.30
CA THR A 189 24.69 0.50 -6.22
C THR A 189 26.01 0.24 -5.51
N ASN A 190 26.11 0.59 -4.22
CA ASN A 190 27.34 0.56 -3.43
C ASN A 190 28.47 1.42 -4.04
N ILE A 191 28.09 2.51 -4.72
CA ILE A 191 29.00 3.45 -5.40
C ILE A 191 28.89 4.83 -4.75
N GLY A 192 30.00 5.55 -4.66
CA GLY A 192 30.04 6.94 -4.21
C GLY A 192 30.49 7.06 -2.75
N SER A 193 30.07 8.13 -2.08
CA SER A 193 30.45 8.37 -0.69
C SER A 193 29.61 7.55 0.30
N LYS A 194 30.24 7.17 1.41
CA LYS A 194 29.61 6.34 2.44
C LYS A 194 28.48 7.08 3.15
N VAL A 195 27.27 6.52 3.11
CA VAL A 195 26.07 7.07 3.77
C VAL A 195 25.74 6.26 5.03
N ARG A 196 25.65 6.92 6.18
CA ARG A 196 25.46 6.23 7.48
C ARG A 196 24.02 6.26 8.00
N PHE A 197 23.20 7.19 7.51
CA PHE A 197 21.84 7.41 8.02
C PHE A 197 20.83 7.57 6.90
N SER A 198 19.70 6.90 7.04
CA SER A 198 18.55 6.96 6.14
C SER A 198 17.23 7.10 6.89
N GLY A 199 17.26 7.41 8.18
CA GLY A 199 16.05 7.81 8.92
C GLY A 199 15.44 9.12 8.40
N PRO A 200 14.19 9.46 8.78
CA PRO A 200 13.38 10.50 8.14
C PRO A 200 14.00 11.90 8.08
N ALA A 201 14.90 12.24 9.00
CA ALA A 201 15.59 13.53 9.01
C ALA A 201 16.79 13.61 8.05
N SER A 202 17.36 12.46 7.65
CA SER A 202 18.55 12.39 6.82
C SER A 202 18.24 12.71 5.35
N LYS A 203 19.27 13.11 4.58
CA LYS A 203 19.10 13.35 3.13
C LYS A 203 18.54 12.12 2.42
N LEU A 204 19.14 10.95 2.66
CA LEU A 204 18.72 9.69 2.04
C LEU A 204 17.31 9.29 2.49
N GLY A 205 17.00 9.43 3.79
CA GLY A 205 15.67 9.10 4.32
C GLY A 205 14.56 9.96 3.74
N LYS A 206 14.80 11.27 3.57
CA LYS A 206 13.85 12.18 2.90
C LYS A 206 13.58 11.76 1.45
N LEU A 207 14.60 11.30 0.73
CA LEU A 207 14.45 10.83 -0.66
C LEU A 207 13.69 9.51 -0.70
N VAL A 208 14.08 8.52 0.11
CA VAL A 208 13.39 7.22 0.21
C VAL A 208 11.93 7.42 0.61
N GLY A 209 11.67 8.19 1.67
CA GLY A 209 10.32 8.44 2.16
C GLY A 209 9.43 9.14 1.13
N TYR A 210 9.95 10.17 0.46
CA TYR A 210 9.21 10.87 -0.60
C TYR A 210 8.92 9.94 -1.79
N CYS A 211 9.94 9.30 -2.35
CA CYS A 211 9.78 8.47 -3.55
C CYS A 211 8.83 7.30 -3.27
N THR A 212 8.98 6.63 -2.12
CA THR A 212 8.12 5.50 -1.77
C THR A 212 6.67 5.92 -1.55
N ARG A 213 6.41 6.98 -0.77
CA ARG A 213 5.04 7.47 -0.51
C ARG A 213 4.32 7.83 -1.80
N GLU A 214 4.98 8.57 -2.69
CA GLU A 214 4.40 8.98 -3.97
C GLU A 214 4.27 7.81 -4.94
N ALA A 215 5.23 6.88 -5.00
CA ALA A 215 5.12 5.69 -5.84
C ALA A 215 3.93 4.83 -5.42
N VAL A 216 3.75 4.58 -4.13
CA VAL A 216 2.61 3.82 -3.59
C VAL A 216 1.30 4.51 -3.92
N LYS A 217 1.15 5.81 -3.61
CA LYS A 217 -0.08 6.57 -3.92
C LYS A 217 -0.45 6.48 -5.40
N ASN A 218 0.52 6.77 -6.27
CA ASN A 218 0.31 6.73 -7.70
C ASN A 218 -0.06 5.32 -8.18
N SER A 219 0.54 4.26 -7.62
CA SER A 219 0.22 2.89 -8.02
C SER A 219 -1.18 2.46 -7.53
N VAL A 220 -1.58 2.83 -6.30
CA VAL A 220 -2.94 2.59 -5.80
C VAL A 220 -3.97 3.26 -6.70
N ILE A 221 -3.75 4.52 -7.08
CA ILE A 221 -4.64 5.28 -7.96
C ILE A 221 -4.72 4.65 -9.36
N LYS A 222 -3.59 4.17 -9.91
CA LYS A 222 -3.57 3.47 -11.20
C LYS A 222 -4.32 2.14 -11.14
N GLN A 223 -4.14 1.38 -10.06
CA GLN A 223 -4.80 0.09 -9.86
C GLN A 223 -6.31 0.23 -9.63
N SER A 224 -6.72 1.27 -8.91
CA SER A 224 -8.13 1.61 -8.70
C SER A 224 -8.29 3.13 -8.60
N SER A 225 -8.82 3.74 -9.65
CA SER A 225 -9.03 5.20 -9.71
C SER A 225 -10.08 5.70 -8.72
N VAL A 226 -10.87 4.78 -8.14
CA VAL A 226 -11.95 5.08 -7.19
C VAL A 226 -11.40 5.82 -5.96
N TYR A 227 -10.17 5.52 -5.51
CA TYR A 227 -9.61 6.05 -4.25
C TYR A 227 -9.58 7.59 -4.12
N LEU A 228 -9.47 8.34 -5.23
CA LEU A 228 -9.44 9.81 -5.21
C LEU A 228 -10.81 10.46 -4.97
N ASN A 229 -11.89 9.83 -5.43
CA ASN A 229 -13.24 10.41 -5.46
C ASN A 229 -14.32 9.41 -5.02
N ARG A 230 -13.98 8.52 -4.07
CA ARG A 230 -14.93 7.53 -3.52
C ARG A 230 -16.24 8.20 -3.08
N PRO A 231 -17.39 7.72 -3.56
CA PRO A 231 -18.69 8.16 -3.07
C PRO A 231 -18.81 8.02 -1.55
N LEU A 232 -19.61 8.88 -0.92
CA LEU A 232 -19.90 8.86 0.53
C LEU A 232 -20.21 7.44 1.04
N LEU A 233 -21.12 6.74 0.35
CA LEU A 233 -21.59 5.44 0.79
C LEU A 233 -20.51 4.36 0.75
N GLU A 234 -19.57 4.45 -0.20
CA GLU A 234 -18.42 3.54 -0.25
C GLU A 234 -17.46 3.84 0.92
N ARG A 235 -17.18 5.12 1.19
CA ARG A 235 -16.33 5.52 2.33
C ARG A 235 -16.89 5.09 3.68
N LEU A 236 -18.23 5.09 3.82
CA LEU A 236 -18.91 4.59 5.00
C LEU A 236 -18.85 3.07 5.09
N ALA A 237 -19.09 2.37 3.98
CA ALA A 237 -18.99 0.91 3.93
C ALA A 237 -17.58 0.41 4.29
N GLU A 238 -16.53 1.09 3.81
CA GLU A 238 -15.12 0.82 4.16
C GLU A 238 -14.81 1.00 5.66
N ARG A 239 -15.61 1.80 6.37
CA ARG A 239 -15.54 2.00 7.82
C ARG A 239 -16.44 1.03 8.60
N GLN A 240 -16.99 0.02 7.93
CA GLN A 240 -17.97 -0.92 8.50
C GLN A 240 -19.29 -0.26 8.92
N LEU A 241 -19.65 0.82 8.23
CA LEU A 241 -20.90 1.54 8.43
C LEU A 241 -21.73 1.52 7.14
N PRO A 242 -22.14 0.35 6.62
CA PRO A 242 -22.93 0.30 5.40
C PRO A 242 -24.28 1.00 5.61
N ILE A 243 -24.79 1.64 4.57
CA ILE A 243 -26.04 2.43 4.64
C ILE A 243 -27.23 1.63 5.17
N ASN A 244 -27.26 0.31 4.95
CA ASN A 244 -28.35 -0.54 5.44
C ASN A 244 -28.40 -0.61 6.96
N ASP A 245 -27.26 -0.58 7.65
CA ASP A 245 -27.21 -0.63 9.12
C ASP A 245 -27.72 0.69 9.69
N PHE A 246 -27.28 1.81 9.10
CA PHE A 246 -27.82 3.14 9.41
C PHE A 246 -29.34 3.22 9.19
N LEU A 247 -29.83 2.68 8.07
CA LEU A 247 -31.27 2.64 7.78
C LEU A 247 -32.03 1.79 8.80
N ASN A 248 -31.49 0.64 9.20
CA ASN A 248 -32.11 -0.23 10.20
C ASN A 248 -32.24 0.47 11.53
N GLU A 249 -31.21 1.22 11.94
CA GLU A 249 -31.22 1.99 13.19
C GLU A 249 -32.29 3.09 13.17
N ILE A 250 -32.37 3.87 12.08
CA ILE A 250 -33.40 4.91 11.93
C ILE A 250 -34.80 4.32 11.95
N LEU A 251 -35.02 3.21 11.24
CA LEU A 251 -36.32 2.54 11.17
C LEU A 251 -36.73 1.94 12.53
N GLY A 252 -35.75 1.50 13.33
CA GLY A 252 -35.98 1.05 14.70
C GLY A 252 -36.38 2.20 15.63
N ALA A 253 -35.76 3.38 15.46
CA ALA A 253 -36.03 4.57 16.26
C ALA A 253 -37.32 5.31 15.85
N CYS A 254 -37.72 5.22 14.58
CA CYS A 254 -38.86 5.95 14.03
C CYS A 254 -40.11 5.06 13.95
N SER A 255 -41.12 5.31 14.79
CA SER A 255 -42.48 4.77 14.61
C SER A 255 -43.21 5.49 13.48
N THR A 256 -42.69 5.44 12.26
CA THR A 256 -43.30 6.10 11.11
C THR A 256 -44.22 5.13 10.37
N GLY A 257 -45.48 5.50 10.13
CA GLY A 257 -46.40 4.77 9.23
C GLY A 257 -46.01 4.83 7.74
N LEU A 258 -44.74 5.16 7.45
CA LEU A 258 -44.18 5.29 6.11
C LEU A 258 -43.55 3.97 5.68
N GLU A 259 -43.72 3.62 4.41
CA GLU A 259 -43.07 2.44 3.83
C GLU A 259 -41.54 2.59 3.84
N ARG A 260 -40.86 1.48 4.18
CA ARG A 260 -39.40 1.39 4.30
C ARG A 260 -38.65 1.97 3.09
N GLU A 261 -39.15 1.70 1.88
CA GLU A 261 -38.58 2.19 0.63
C GLU A 261 -38.67 3.71 0.49
N LYS A 262 -39.75 4.36 0.96
CA LYS A 262 -39.89 5.82 0.90
C LYS A 262 -38.89 6.51 1.84
N ILE A 263 -38.68 5.94 3.03
CA ILE A 263 -37.70 6.44 4.00
C ILE A 263 -36.30 6.33 3.43
N LYS A 264 -35.96 5.17 2.85
CA LYS A 264 -34.69 4.95 2.16
C LYS A 264 -34.48 5.99 1.06
N MET A 265 -35.43 6.14 0.13
CA MET A 265 -35.34 7.14 -0.94
C MET A 265 -35.15 8.57 -0.41
N GLY A 266 -35.86 8.94 0.66
CA GLY A 266 -35.72 10.24 1.32
C GLY A 266 -34.31 10.48 1.87
N ILE A 267 -33.76 9.50 2.59
CA ILE A 267 -32.39 9.57 3.14
C ILE A 267 -31.37 9.68 2.01
N PHE A 268 -31.49 8.87 0.96
CA PHE A 268 -30.61 8.95 -0.20
C PHE A 268 -30.70 10.32 -0.91
N ALA A 269 -31.88 10.95 -0.94
CA ALA A 269 -32.04 12.29 -1.49
C ALA A 269 -31.36 13.37 -0.63
N GLU A 270 -31.43 13.25 0.70
CA GLU A 270 -30.74 14.16 1.62
C GLU A 270 -29.21 13.97 1.57
N LEU A 271 -28.72 12.74 1.48
CA LEU A 271 -27.29 12.45 1.40
C LEU A 271 -26.65 12.88 0.06
N LYS A 272 -27.45 13.24 -0.96
CA LYS A 272 -26.96 13.91 -2.16
C LYS A 272 -26.67 15.39 -1.94
N LYS A 273 -27.19 15.99 -0.87
CA LYS A 273 -26.92 17.39 -0.53
C LYS A 273 -25.57 17.49 0.20
N PRO A 274 -24.75 18.51 -0.09
CA PRO A 274 -23.42 18.63 0.52
C PRO A 274 -23.44 18.67 2.05
N PHE A 275 -24.38 19.41 2.65
CA PHE A 275 -24.36 19.64 4.09
C PHE A 275 -24.63 18.36 4.92
N PRO A 276 -25.70 17.58 4.70
CA PRO A 276 -25.90 16.30 5.39
C PRO A 276 -24.76 15.29 5.13
N ALA A 277 -24.25 15.22 3.89
CA ALA A 277 -23.15 14.33 3.52
C ALA A 277 -21.86 14.65 4.29
N LEU A 278 -21.51 15.93 4.41
CA LEU A 278 -20.32 16.38 5.13
C LEU A 278 -20.45 16.14 6.64
N ILE A 279 -21.63 16.34 7.23
CA ILE A 279 -21.88 16.02 8.64
C ILE A 279 -21.66 14.53 8.90
N LEU A 280 -22.22 13.67 8.05
CA LEU A 280 -22.06 12.23 8.20
C LEU A 280 -20.59 11.80 8.07
N MET A 281 -19.83 12.40 7.15
CA MET A 281 -18.38 12.16 7.05
C MET A 281 -17.60 12.63 8.27
N MET A 282 -17.95 13.79 8.84
CA MET A 282 -17.32 14.28 10.07
C MET A 282 -17.61 13.34 11.25
N ALA A 283 -18.85 12.89 11.39
CA ALA A 283 -19.24 11.92 12.42
C ALA A 283 -18.49 10.59 12.25
N ALA A 284 -18.44 10.04 11.04
CA ALA A 284 -17.73 8.79 10.76
C ALA A 284 -16.22 8.89 11.03
N ASN A 285 -15.58 10.03 10.77
CA ASN A 285 -14.18 10.24 11.13
C ASN A 285 -13.98 10.40 12.65
N MET A 286 -14.97 10.96 13.37
CA MET A 286 -14.92 11.09 14.81
C MET A 286 -15.15 9.74 15.52
N ASP A 287 -15.94 8.84 14.93
CA ASP A 287 -16.18 7.50 15.46
C ASP A 287 -14.88 6.72 15.70
N ASP A 288 -13.91 6.83 14.79
CA ASP A 288 -12.56 6.27 14.96
C ASP A 288 -11.89 6.77 16.26
N ASN A 289 -12.05 8.06 16.58
CA ASN A 289 -11.52 8.65 17.81
C ASN A 289 -12.29 8.20 19.05
N VAL A 290 -13.61 8.03 18.95
CA VAL A 290 -14.45 7.48 20.03
C VAL A 290 -14.00 6.06 20.37
N ARG A 291 -13.92 5.17 19.37
CA ARG A 291 -13.48 3.77 19.55
C ARG A 291 -12.09 3.67 20.17
N LYS A 292 -11.20 4.60 19.83
CA LYS A 292 -9.81 4.65 20.36
C LYS A 292 -9.67 5.43 21.67
N GLY A 293 -10.76 5.95 22.24
CA GLY A 293 -10.73 6.74 23.47
C GLY A 293 -9.99 8.07 23.36
N LEU A 294 -9.83 8.59 22.13
CA LEU A 294 -9.10 9.82 21.80
C LEU A 294 -9.94 11.09 21.98
N ILE A 295 -11.22 10.95 22.32
CA ILE A 295 -12.07 12.10 22.65
C ILE A 295 -11.54 12.79 23.92
N PRO A 296 -11.29 14.11 23.87
CA PRO A 296 -10.86 14.88 25.03
C PRO A 296 -11.81 14.68 26.21
N LYS A 297 -11.25 14.64 27.43
CA LYS A 297 -12.00 14.25 28.62
C LYS A 297 -13.21 15.15 28.87
N GLU A 298 -13.13 16.42 28.49
CA GLU A 298 -14.18 17.42 28.64
C GLU A 298 -15.43 17.11 27.79
N PHE A 299 -15.30 16.25 26.76
CA PHE A 299 -16.38 15.90 25.83
C PHE A 299 -16.74 14.41 25.83
N ARG A 300 -16.22 13.63 26.79
CA ARG A 300 -16.45 12.18 26.85
C ARG A 300 -17.88 11.80 27.27
N ASN A 301 -18.56 12.65 28.03
CA ASN A 301 -19.95 12.41 28.39
C ASN A 301 -20.86 12.85 27.22
N LEU A 302 -20.96 12.01 26.20
CA LEU A 302 -21.80 12.29 25.03
C LEU A 302 -23.29 12.35 25.39
N ASP A 303 -23.71 11.72 26.50
CA ASP A 303 -25.09 11.80 27.00
C ASP A 303 -25.46 13.22 27.49
N GLU A 304 -24.48 14.01 27.96
CA GLU A 304 -24.70 15.42 28.30
C GLU A 304 -24.88 16.31 27.06
N LEU A 305 -24.34 15.90 25.91
CA LEU A 305 -24.40 16.65 24.66
C LEU A 305 -25.77 16.53 23.98
N VAL A 306 -26.44 15.38 24.11
CA VAL A 306 -27.77 15.13 23.55
C VAL A 306 -28.85 15.97 24.28
N MET A 307 -28.62 16.35 25.54
CA MET A 307 -29.57 17.19 26.30
C MET A 307 -29.50 18.70 25.96
N GLN A 308 -28.59 19.12 25.07
CA GLN A 308 -28.41 20.53 24.69
C GLN A 308 -28.97 20.88 23.30
N PHE A 309 -29.54 19.91 22.57
CA PHE A 309 -30.18 20.09 21.26
C PHE A 309 -31.61 19.54 21.25
#